data_AF-M3DG86-F1
#
_entry.id   AF-M3DG86-F1
#
_cell.length_a   1.000
_cell.length_b   1.000
_cell.length_c   1.000
_cell.angle_alpha   90.00
_cell.angle_beta   90.00
_cell.angle_gamma   90.00
#
_symmetry.space_group_name_H-M   'P 1'
#
loop_
_entity.id
_entity.type
_entity.pdbx_description
1 polymer ?
#
loop_
_entity_poly.entity_id
_entity_poly.type
_entity_poly.pdbx_seq_one_letter_code
_entity_poly.pdbx_strand_id
1 'polypeptide(L)'
;MTAVDIPAPRRRRRRPLRPARLLTQNSELRGEGIWNWTLPALATRLRDGRTVKTCPAAGVCALACYARNGSYNFPGVVERHQANLAYVLDDLGGWQRQMVTELAHPRHRGGWVRVHDAGDFFSDAYLAAWLRVMAWRPDVNFYAYTKEVERFRRLVEPAPPRNFRWVYSYGGTQDHLLDPARDRVADVFPDDDAIRAAGWHSQDRSDLLAVLGPAPVGIPSNRIPRFRRRMAGRTFREWQAEQDARRAARRAPTG
;
A
#
# COMPACT_ATOMS: atom_id res chain seq x y z
N MET A 1 21.50 -54.02 -21.31
CA MET A 1 21.49 -53.22 -20.06
C MET A 1 20.98 -51.84 -20.42
N THR A 2 19.68 -51.60 -20.26
CA THR A 2 19.06 -50.30 -20.52
C THR A 2 19.33 -49.39 -19.33
N ALA A 3 20.06 -48.29 -19.57
CA ALA A 3 20.30 -47.27 -18.58
C ALA A 3 18.96 -46.61 -18.21
N VAL A 4 18.60 -46.70 -16.93
CA VAL A 4 17.45 -45.98 -16.37
C VAL A 4 17.87 -44.54 -16.19
N ASP A 5 17.33 -43.64 -17.02
CA ASP A 5 17.45 -42.20 -16.84
C ASP A 5 16.70 -41.81 -15.56
N ILE A 6 17.46 -41.54 -14.49
CA ILE A 6 16.91 -40.99 -13.25
C ILE A 6 16.83 -39.47 -13.45
N PRO A 7 15.61 -38.88 -13.50
CA PRO A 7 15.47 -37.45 -13.69
C PRO A 7 16.11 -36.69 -12.52
N ALA A 8 16.83 -35.61 -12.86
CA ALA A 8 17.51 -34.76 -11.89
C ALA A 8 16.55 -34.32 -10.77
N PRO A 9 17.02 -34.29 -9.51
CA PRO A 9 16.17 -33.92 -8.38
C PRO A 9 15.58 -32.53 -8.61
N ARG A 10 14.25 -32.45 -8.68
CA ARG A 10 13.52 -31.18 -8.70
C ARG A 10 14.05 -30.33 -7.55
N ARG A 11 14.61 -29.14 -7.85
CA ARG A 11 15.07 -28.19 -6.82
C ARG A 11 13.99 -28.10 -5.75
N ARG A 12 14.28 -28.61 -4.55
CA ARG A 12 13.37 -28.46 -3.40
C ARG A 12 13.03 -26.98 -3.31
N ARG A 13 11.74 -26.63 -3.52
CA ARG A 13 11.27 -25.26 -3.27
C ARG A 13 11.70 -24.92 -1.85
N ARG A 14 12.65 -23.99 -1.71
CA ARG A 14 13.09 -23.52 -0.38
C ARG A 14 11.81 -23.11 0.35
N ARG A 15 11.65 -23.58 1.60
CA ARG A 15 10.52 -23.14 2.43
C ARG A 15 10.49 -21.60 2.40
N PRO A 16 9.32 -20.98 2.22
CA PRO A 16 9.22 -19.52 2.22
C PRO A 16 9.86 -18.98 3.51
N LEU A 17 10.63 -17.89 3.41
CA LEU A 17 11.10 -17.18 4.60
C LEU A 17 9.86 -16.60 5.30
N ARG A 18 9.43 -17.24 6.38
CA ARG A 18 8.28 -16.80 7.19
C ARG A 18 8.79 -15.99 8.38
N PRO A 19 8.50 -14.68 8.46
CA PRO A 19 8.79 -13.88 9.64
C PRO A 19 8.11 -14.48 10.89
N ALA A 20 8.77 -14.41 12.05
CA ALA A 20 8.15 -14.85 13.31
C ALA A 20 6.99 -13.93 13.74
N ARG A 21 7.10 -12.63 13.46
CA ARG A 21 6.04 -11.63 13.63
C ARG A 21 5.80 -10.92 12.31
N LEU A 22 4.53 -10.70 11.99
CA LEU A 22 4.08 -10.06 10.77
C LEU A 22 3.86 -8.56 10.98
N LEU A 23 3.20 -8.17 12.06
CA LEU A 23 2.89 -6.77 12.34
C LEU A 23 4.03 -6.10 13.10
N THR A 24 4.33 -4.87 12.69
CA THR A 24 5.33 -4.01 13.33
C THR A 24 4.70 -2.68 13.73
N GLN A 25 5.52 -1.74 14.19
CA GLN A 25 5.16 -0.33 14.33
C GLN A 25 6.40 0.51 13.98
N ASN A 26 6.28 1.40 13.01
CA ASN A 26 7.25 2.47 12.81
C ASN A 26 7.11 3.52 13.93
N SER A 27 8.03 4.50 14.03
CA SER A 27 8.04 5.47 15.13
C SER A 27 6.77 6.32 15.20
N GLU A 28 6.23 6.73 14.05
CA GLU A 28 5.03 7.56 13.94
C GLU A 28 3.80 6.77 14.42
N LEU A 29 3.54 5.63 13.80
CA LEU A 29 2.39 4.77 14.10
C LEU A 29 2.44 4.20 15.53
N ARG A 30 3.64 3.98 16.09
CA ARG A 30 3.80 3.54 17.48
C ARG A 30 3.27 4.56 18.48
N GLY A 31 3.45 5.86 18.22
CA GLY A 31 2.95 6.92 19.09
C GLY A 31 1.42 6.93 19.21
N GLU A 32 0.73 6.42 18.19
CA GLU A 32 -0.73 6.32 18.13
C GLU A 32 -1.26 4.92 18.47
N GLY A 33 -0.38 3.97 18.83
CA GLY A 33 -0.76 2.59 19.09
C GLY A 33 -1.22 1.81 17.85
N ILE A 34 -0.87 2.30 16.65
CA ILE A 34 -1.23 1.69 15.37
C ILE A 34 -0.19 0.64 14.98
N TRP A 35 -0.66 -0.55 14.60
CA TRP A 35 0.14 -1.62 14.02
C TRP A 35 0.21 -1.48 12.51
N ASN A 36 1.31 -1.89 11.89
CA ASN A 36 1.44 -1.83 10.43
C ASN A 36 1.88 -3.15 9.82
N TRP A 37 1.28 -3.46 8.67
CA TRP A 37 1.79 -4.45 7.72
C TRP A 37 2.43 -3.72 6.54
N THR A 38 3.56 -4.21 6.05
CA THR A 38 4.33 -3.52 5.02
C THR A 38 4.90 -4.47 3.98
N LEU A 39 4.93 -3.98 2.74
CA LEU A 39 5.50 -4.62 1.56
C LEU A 39 6.54 -3.68 0.93
N PRO A 40 7.38 -4.18 0.02
CA PRO A 40 8.25 -3.32 -0.77
C PRO A 40 7.42 -2.28 -1.54
N ALA A 41 7.86 -1.02 -1.59
CA ALA A 41 7.17 0.01 -2.36
C ALA A 41 7.42 -0.15 -3.86
N LEU A 42 6.38 0.14 -4.67
CA LEU A 42 6.38 0.11 -6.14
C LEU A 42 6.65 -1.27 -6.77
N ALA A 43 7.88 -1.75 -6.66
CA ALA A 43 8.33 -3.03 -7.17
C ALA A 43 9.63 -3.46 -6.48
N THR A 44 9.89 -4.77 -6.43
CA THR A 44 11.16 -5.31 -5.95
C THR A 44 11.60 -6.54 -6.74
N ARG A 45 12.89 -6.86 -6.68
CA ARG A 45 13.45 -8.13 -7.15
C ARG A 45 13.74 -9.02 -5.95
N LEU A 46 13.05 -10.15 -5.86
CA LEU A 46 13.22 -11.15 -4.81
C LEU A 46 14.53 -11.92 -4.98
N ARG A 47 14.97 -12.61 -3.91
CA ARG A 47 16.21 -13.40 -3.89
C ARG A 47 16.24 -14.54 -4.90
N ASP A 48 15.09 -15.04 -5.31
CA ASP A 48 14.96 -16.09 -6.32
C ASP A 48 14.89 -15.55 -7.76
N GLY A 49 15.06 -14.24 -7.93
CA GLY A 49 15.13 -13.58 -9.22
C GLY A 49 13.80 -13.01 -9.73
N ARG A 50 12.66 -13.33 -9.11
CA ARG A 50 11.35 -12.77 -9.51
C ARG A 50 11.31 -11.26 -9.28
N THR A 51 10.82 -10.52 -10.28
CA THR A 51 10.48 -9.09 -10.12
C THR A 51 8.98 -8.97 -9.95
N VAL A 52 8.56 -8.30 -8.88
CA VAL A 52 7.15 -8.19 -8.51
C VAL A 52 6.79 -6.73 -8.33
N LYS A 53 5.74 -6.29 -9.02
CA LYS A 53 5.13 -4.97 -8.84
C LYS A 53 4.13 -5.03 -7.69
N THR A 54 4.37 -4.26 -6.65
CA THR A 54 3.54 -4.22 -5.44
C THR A 54 2.57 -3.04 -5.42
N CYS A 55 2.76 -2.05 -6.30
CA CYS A 55 1.82 -0.95 -6.51
C CYS A 55 1.39 -0.89 -7.99
N PRO A 56 0.47 -1.76 -8.45
CA PRO A 56 0.06 -1.82 -9.85
C PRO A 56 -0.46 -0.48 -10.41
N ALA A 57 -1.28 0.24 -9.65
CA ALA A 57 -1.86 1.53 -10.02
C ALA A 57 -0.96 2.75 -9.71
N ALA A 58 0.33 2.55 -9.40
CA ALA A 58 1.24 3.67 -9.15
C ALA A 58 1.43 4.55 -10.40
N GLY A 59 1.10 5.84 -10.27
CA GLY A 59 1.32 6.88 -11.28
C GLY A 59 2.53 7.74 -10.92
N VAL A 60 2.36 9.06 -10.86
CA VAL A 60 3.39 10.02 -10.44
C VAL A 60 3.93 9.73 -9.04
N CYS A 61 3.15 9.07 -8.17
CA CYS A 61 3.62 8.68 -6.85
C CYS A 61 4.88 7.79 -6.91
N ALA A 62 5.09 7.03 -7.99
CA ALA A 62 6.29 6.22 -8.18
C ALA A 62 7.59 7.06 -8.23
N LEU A 63 7.47 8.33 -8.63
CA LEU A 63 8.56 9.28 -8.80
C LEU A 63 8.91 10.03 -7.50
N ALA A 64 8.02 10.00 -6.50
CA ALA A 64 8.18 10.74 -5.24
C ALA A 64 7.75 9.92 -4.01
N CYS A 65 7.83 8.58 -4.09
CA CYS A 65 7.41 7.69 -3.01
C CYS A 65 8.34 7.79 -1.80
N TYR A 66 7.80 8.23 -0.65
CA TYR A 66 8.56 8.35 0.60
C TYR A 66 9.17 7.02 1.05
N ALA A 67 8.43 5.91 0.85
CA ALA A 67 8.86 4.55 1.18
C ALA A 67 9.95 3.97 0.25
N ARG A 68 10.53 4.81 -0.63
CA ARG A 68 11.73 4.51 -1.42
C ARG A 68 12.91 5.42 -1.03
N ASN A 69 12.87 5.95 0.19
CA ASN A 69 13.86 6.87 0.74
C ASN A 69 14.17 6.56 2.21
N GLY A 70 15.33 7.02 2.69
CA GLY A 70 15.66 7.02 4.11
C GLY A 70 15.74 5.61 4.68
N SER A 71 15.15 5.41 5.86
CA SER A 71 15.16 4.15 6.61
C SER A 71 14.57 2.97 5.84
N TYR A 72 13.67 3.22 4.87
CA TYR A 72 13.13 2.17 4.00
C TYR A 72 14.18 1.48 3.12
N ASN A 73 15.32 2.13 2.90
CA ASN A 73 16.43 1.57 2.12
C ASN A 73 17.45 0.83 2.99
N PHE A 74 17.27 0.78 4.31
CA PHE A 74 18.21 0.06 5.18
C PHE A 74 18.14 -1.44 4.87
N PRO A 75 19.28 -2.14 4.75
CA PRO A 75 19.31 -3.53 4.27
C PRO A 75 18.36 -4.47 5.02
N GLY A 76 18.29 -4.37 6.35
CA GLY A 76 17.38 -5.19 7.15
C GLY A 76 15.89 -4.87 6.94
N VAL A 77 15.56 -3.60 6.64
CA VAL A 77 14.18 -3.18 6.31
C VAL A 77 13.79 -3.72 4.92
N VAL A 78 14.69 -3.58 3.94
CA VAL A 78 14.51 -4.13 2.59
C VAL A 78 14.34 -5.65 2.65
N GLU A 79 15.21 -6.35 3.36
CA GLU A 79 15.11 -7.81 3.55
C GLU A 79 13.80 -8.20 4.22
N ARG A 80 13.38 -7.48 5.27
CA ARG A 80 12.09 -7.73 5.93
C ARG A 80 10.92 -7.58 4.96
N HIS A 81 10.88 -6.49 4.18
CA HIS A 81 9.80 -6.25 3.22
C HIS A 81 9.78 -7.32 2.11
N GLN A 82 10.95 -7.71 1.61
CA GLN A 82 11.06 -8.79 0.63
C GLN A 82 10.62 -10.15 1.20
N ALA A 83 10.95 -10.45 2.46
CA ALA A 83 10.48 -11.65 3.14
C ALA A 83 8.95 -11.65 3.32
N ASN A 84 8.36 -10.51 3.71
CA ASN A 84 6.91 -10.35 3.78
C ASN A 84 6.24 -10.63 2.43
N LEU A 85 6.76 -10.03 1.35
CA LEU A 85 6.23 -10.24 0.00
C LEU A 85 6.40 -11.68 -0.47
N ALA A 86 7.57 -12.27 -0.28
CA ALA A 86 7.82 -13.67 -0.64
C ALA A 86 6.87 -14.61 0.11
N TYR A 87 6.58 -14.36 1.38
CA TYR A 87 5.63 -15.18 2.13
C TYR A 87 4.21 -15.11 1.54
N VAL A 88 3.71 -13.91 1.23
CA VAL A 88 2.40 -13.74 0.60
C VAL A 88 2.34 -14.46 -0.76
N LEU A 89 3.39 -14.36 -1.58
CA LEU A 89 3.44 -14.96 -2.91
C LEU A 89 3.57 -16.49 -2.89
N ASP A 90 4.38 -17.01 -1.97
CA ASP A 90 4.74 -18.43 -1.95
C ASP A 90 3.79 -19.27 -1.11
N ASP A 91 3.11 -18.65 -0.12
CA ASP A 91 2.19 -19.31 0.79
C ASP A 91 1.16 -18.33 1.38
N LEU A 92 0.28 -17.79 0.52
CA LEU A 92 -0.79 -16.89 0.90
C LEU A 92 -1.68 -17.46 2.02
N GLY A 93 -1.98 -18.76 1.97
CA GLY A 93 -2.79 -19.43 2.99
C GLY A 93 -2.09 -19.50 4.35
N GLY A 94 -0.79 -19.79 4.36
CA GLY A 94 0.02 -19.74 5.57
C GLY A 94 0.11 -18.33 6.14
N TRP A 95 0.38 -17.33 5.30
CA TRP A 95 0.42 -15.94 5.72
C TRP A 95 -0.91 -15.50 6.35
N GLN A 96 -2.04 -15.84 5.72
CA GLN A 96 -3.37 -15.51 6.23
C GLN A 96 -3.62 -16.14 7.61
N ARG A 97 -3.29 -17.43 7.78
CA ARG A 97 -3.41 -18.12 9.08
C ARG A 97 -2.55 -17.47 10.15
N GLN A 98 -1.29 -17.17 9.83
CA GLN A 98 -0.39 -16.54 10.79
C GLN A 98 -0.85 -15.12 11.17
N MET A 99 -1.31 -14.31 10.21
CA MET A 99 -1.85 -12.97 10.46
C MET A 99 -3.05 -13.03 11.39
N VAL A 100 -3.97 -13.97 11.14
CA VAL A 100 -5.15 -14.19 11.99
C VAL A 100 -4.75 -14.62 13.39
N THR A 101 -3.80 -15.55 13.53
CA THR A 101 -3.30 -15.98 14.84
C THR A 101 -2.62 -14.83 15.59
N GLU A 102 -1.79 -14.03 14.91
CA GLU A 102 -1.11 -12.89 15.53
C GLU A 102 -2.10 -11.85 16.04
N LEU A 103 -3.12 -11.53 15.24
CA LEU A 103 -4.21 -10.63 15.60
C LEU A 103 -5.13 -11.17 16.72
N ALA A 104 -4.97 -12.44 17.12
CA ALA A 104 -5.67 -13.01 18.28
C ALA A 104 -5.16 -12.53 19.62
N HIS A 105 -3.95 -12.00 19.65
CA HIS A 105 -3.37 -11.55 20.88
C HIS A 105 -4.16 -10.35 21.47
N PRO A 106 -4.45 -10.32 22.79
CA PRO A 106 -5.24 -9.27 23.43
C PRO A 106 -4.78 -7.83 23.12
N ARG A 107 -3.47 -7.64 22.92
CA ARG A 107 -2.86 -6.34 22.54
C ARG A 107 -3.40 -5.71 21.24
N HIS A 108 -4.09 -6.48 20.39
CA HIS A 108 -4.67 -5.98 19.15
C HIS A 108 -6.17 -5.67 19.29
N ARG A 109 -6.83 -6.11 20.36
CA ARG A 109 -8.27 -5.90 20.56
C ARG A 109 -8.57 -4.41 20.71
N GLY A 110 -9.54 -3.92 19.93
CA GLY A 110 -9.88 -2.50 19.81
C GLY A 110 -8.82 -1.66 19.09
N GLY A 111 -7.66 -2.24 18.76
CA GLY A 111 -6.55 -1.54 18.13
C GLY A 111 -6.74 -1.32 16.63
N TRP A 112 -5.78 -0.60 16.04
CA TRP A 112 -5.77 -0.27 14.62
C TRP A 112 -4.60 -0.93 13.89
N VAL A 113 -4.87 -1.40 12.68
CA VAL A 113 -3.88 -1.92 11.74
C VAL A 113 -3.92 -1.11 10.46
N ARG A 114 -2.83 -0.42 10.15
CA ARG A 114 -2.57 0.11 8.82
C ARG A 114 -2.16 -1.02 7.88
N VAL A 115 -3.05 -1.32 6.95
CA VAL A 115 -2.77 -2.25 5.86
C VAL A 115 -1.98 -1.48 4.80
N HIS A 116 -0.68 -1.77 4.77
CA HIS A 116 0.37 -1.14 3.95
C HIS A 116 0.85 0.21 4.50
N ASP A 117 1.97 0.14 5.22
CA ASP A 117 2.88 1.29 5.38
C ASP A 117 3.65 1.56 4.07
N ALA A 118 3.92 0.51 3.29
CA ALA A 118 4.44 0.59 1.93
C ALA A 118 3.90 -0.57 1.09
N GLY A 119 3.94 -0.40 -0.25
CA GLY A 119 3.25 -1.29 -1.18
C GLY A 119 1.77 -0.95 -1.32
N ASP A 120 1.02 -1.77 -2.06
CA ASP A 120 -0.44 -1.68 -2.21
C ASP A 120 -1.03 -3.09 -2.45
N PHE A 121 -2.33 -3.18 -2.68
CA PHE A 121 -3.05 -4.43 -2.99
C PHE A 121 -2.74 -4.92 -4.42
N PHE A 122 -1.63 -5.66 -4.55
CA PHE A 122 -1.10 -6.05 -5.85
C PHE A 122 -1.85 -7.17 -6.60
N SER A 123 -2.82 -7.84 -5.96
CA SER A 123 -3.65 -8.87 -6.62
C SER A 123 -5.00 -9.06 -5.94
N ASP A 124 -5.99 -9.56 -6.69
CA ASP A 124 -7.33 -9.89 -6.19
C ASP A 124 -7.26 -10.93 -5.07
N ALA A 125 -6.43 -11.96 -5.25
CA ALA A 125 -6.24 -13.02 -4.24
C ALA A 125 -5.69 -12.46 -2.91
N TYR A 126 -4.76 -11.51 -2.98
CA TYR A 126 -4.18 -10.88 -1.81
C TYR A 126 -5.16 -9.95 -1.09
N LEU A 127 -5.92 -9.14 -1.82
CA LEU A 127 -7.00 -8.33 -1.23
C LEU A 127 -8.08 -9.22 -0.59
N ALA A 128 -8.53 -10.26 -1.29
CA ALA A 128 -9.50 -11.21 -0.74
C ALA A 128 -8.99 -11.91 0.53
N ALA A 129 -7.69 -12.18 0.64
CA ALA A 129 -7.10 -12.71 1.86
C ALA A 129 -7.18 -11.71 3.02
N TRP A 130 -6.92 -10.43 2.78
CA TRP A 130 -7.12 -9.37 3.78
C TRP A 130 -8.59 -9.25 4.23
N LEU A 131 -9.54 -9.31 3.30
CA LEU A 131 -10.97 -9.28 3.65
C LEU A 131 -11.37 -10.46 4.56
N ARG A 132 -10.80 -11.65 4.32
CA ARG A 132 -10.98 -12.81 5.23
C ARG A 132 -10.34 -12.59 6.59
N VAL A 133 -9.15 -12.00 6.65
CA VAL A 133 -8.52 -11.61 7.94
C VAL A 133 -9.46 -10.67 8.71
N MET A 134 -9.97 -9.63 8.07
CA MET A 134 -10.87 -8.65 8.70
C MET A 134 -12.14 -9.32 9.23
N ALA A 135 -12.74 -10.23 8.45
CA ALA A 135 -13.92 -10.99 8.85
C ALA A 135 -13.67 -11.91 10.06
N TRP A 136 -12.48 -12.51 10.15
CA TRP A 136 -12.12 -13.40 11.28
C TRP A 136 -11.63 -12.64 12.52
N ARG A 137 -11.30 -11.35 12.40
CA ARG A 137 -10.82 -10.47 13.49
C ARG A 137 -11.74 -9.25 13.67
N PRO A 138 -13.04 -9.43 13.96
CA PRO A 138 -13.99 -8.31 14.06
C PRO A 138 -13.68 -7.35 15.21
N ASP A 139 -12.85 -7.76 16.16
CA ASP A 139 -12.39 -6.99 17.32
C ASP A 139 -11.19 -6.09 17.03
N VAL A 140 -10.65 -6.11 15.80
CA VAL A 140 -9.54 -5.26 15.36
C VAL A 140 -10.01 -4.35 14.23
N ASN A 141 -9.60 -3.08 14.25
CA ASN A 141 -9.89 -2.12 13.19
C ASN A 141 -8.77 -2.08 12.16
N PHE A 142 -9.12 -1.95 10.89
CA PHE A 142 -8.18 -1.90 9.78
C PHE A 142 -8.41 -0.64 8.97
N TYR A 143 -7.33 -0.08 8.44
CA TYR A 143 -7.43 0.96 7.44
C TYR A 143 -6.32 0.92 6.40
N ALA A 144 -6.58 1.50 5.24
CA ALA A 144 -5.60 1.57 4.15
C ALA A 144 -5.72 2.88 3.36
N TYR A 145 -4.58 3.34 2.87
CA TYR A 145 -4.51 4.20 1.70
C TYR A 145 -4.32 3.30 0.49
N THR A 146 -5.07 3.51 -0.59
CA THR A 146 -4.89 2.72 -1.81
C THR A 146 -5.07 3.54 -3.08
N LYS A 147 -4.40 3.11 -4.15
CA LYS A 147 -4.60 3.59 -5.52
C LYS A 147 -5.34 2.57 -6.41
N GLU A 148 -5.67 1.40 -5.87
CA GLU A 148 -6.32 0.30 -6.59
C GLU A 148 -7.85 0.50 -6.66
N VAL A 149 -8.29 1.62 -7.25
CA VAL A 149 -9.70 2.06 -7.30
C VAL A 149 -10.62 1.01 -7.90
N GLU A 150 -10.29 0.51 -9.09
CA GLU A 150 -11.10 -0.51 -9.78
C GLU A 150 -11.20 -1.81 -8.97
N ARG A 151 -10.10 -2.20 -8.31
CA ARG A 151 -10.05 -3.41 -7.49
C ARG A 151 -10.97 -3.30 -6.28
N PHE A 152 -10.95 -2.14 -5.62
CA PHE A 152 -11.81 -1.89 -4.45
C PHE A 152 -13.29 -1.79 -4.83
N ARG A 153 -13.62 -1.11 -5.93
CA ARG A 153 -14.99 -1.08 -6.47
C ARG A 153 -15.56 -2.47 -6.73
N ARG A 154 -14.72 -3.38 -7.24
CA ARG A 154 -15.13 -4.75 -7.53
C ARG A 154 -15.22 -5.63 -6.29
N LEU A 155 -14.28 -5.50 -5.35
CA LEU A 155 -14.06 -6.51 -4.30
C LEU A 155 -14.36 -6.05 -2.87
N VAL A 156 -14.44 -4.74 -2.63
CA VAL A 156 -14.61 -4.17 -1.28
C VAL A 156 -15.93 -3.44 -1.17
N GLU A 157 -16.17 -2.45 -2.04
CA GLU A 157 -17.35 -1.58 -1.98
C GLU A 157 -18.71 -2.31 -1.97
N PRO A 158 -18.91 -3.45 -2.66
CA PRO A 158 -20.20 -4.14 -2.65
C PRO A 158 -20.60 -4.68 -1.27
N ALA A 159 -19.62 -5.01 -0.42
CA ALA A 159 -19.85 -5.60 0.90
C ALA A 159 -18.65 -5.35 1.84
N PRO A 160 -18.41 -4.09 2.26
CA PRO A 160 -17.22 -3.76 3.03
C PRO A 160 -17.29 -4.34 4.46
N PRO A 161 -16.18 -4.92 4.98
CA PRO A 161 -16.12 -5.31 6.39
C PRO A 161 -16.35 -4.10 7.31
N ARG A 162 -17.18 -4.26 8.35
CA ARG A 162 -17.53 -3.16 9.28
C ARG A 162 -16.32 -2.54 10.00
N ASN A 163 -15.27 -3.34 10.18
CA ASN A 163 -14.01 -2.96 10.81
C ASN A 163 -12.93 -2.55 9.81
N PHE A 164 -13.27 -2.31 8.54
CA PHE A 164 -12.33 -1.84 7.52
C PHE A 164 -12.76 -0.49 6.97
N ARG A 165 -11.82 0.46 7.00
CA ARG A 165 -11.98 1.80 6.39
C ARG A 165 -10.87 2.02 5.37
N TRP A 166 -11.13 2.81 4.33
CA TRP A 166 -10.09 3.15 3.37
C TRP A 166 -10.24 4.57 2.87
N VAL A 167 -9.16 5.07 2.29
CA VAL A 167 -9.13 6.33 1.57
C VAL A 167 -8.41 6.11 0.24
N TYR A 168 -9.02 6.60 -0.84
CA TYR A 168 -8.39 6.58 -2.16
C TYR A 168 -7.37 7.71 -2.24
N SER A 169 -6.12 7.38 -2.51
CA SER A 169 -5.04 8.38 -2.56
C SER A 169 -4.71 8.74 -4.01
N TYR A 170 -4.82 10.02 -4.36
CA TYR A 170 -4.40 10.55 -5.66
C TYR A 170 -2.90 10.34 -5.95
N GLY A 171 -2.53 10.49 -7.23
CA GLY A 171 -1.20 10.21 -7.78
C GLY A 171 -1.07 8.83 -8.41
N GLY A 172 -2.19 8.16 -8.69
CA GLY A 172 -2.29 6.84 -9.31
C GLY A 172 -2.73 6.90 -10.77
N THR A 173 -2.62 5.79 -11.49
CA THR A 173 -3.07 5.69 -12.89
C THR A 173 -4.58 5.64 -13.05
N GLN A 174 -5.32 5.50 -11.94
CA GLN A 174 -6.77 5.36 -11.90
C GLN A 174 -7.47 6.60 -11.31
N ASP A 175 -6.76 7.73 -11.18
CA ASP A 175 -7.30 8.94 -10.58
C ASP A 175 -8.56 9.48 -11.31
N HIS A 176 -8.67 9.23 -12.62
CA HIS A 176 -9.85 9.58 -13.42
C HIS A 176 -11.14 8.84 -13.02
N LEU A 177 -11.02 7.76 -12.24
CA LEU A 177 -12.17 7.04 -11.72
C LEU A 177 -12.75 7.70 -10.47
N LEU A 178 -11.98 8.52 -9.75
CA LEU A 178 -12.35 9.07 -8.44
C LEU A 178 -13.30 10.25 -8.56
N ASP A 179 -14.33 10.25 -7.70
CA ASP A 179 -15.26 11.35 -7.53
C ASP A 179 -15.20 11.85 -6.07
N PRO A 180 -14.61 13.02 -5.77
CA PRO A 180 -14.48 13.52 -4.40
C PRO A 180 -15.81 13.86 -3.72
N ALA A 181 -16.93 13.93 -4.45
CA ALA A 181 -18.26 14.11 -3.87
C ALA A 181 -18.82 12.82 -3.26
N ARG A 182 -18.35 11.66 -3.72
CA ARG A 182 -18.78 10.34 -3.24
C ARG A 182 -17.68 9.59 -2.51
N ASP A 183 -16.48 9.66 -3.06
CA ASP A 183 -15.34 8.86 -2.65
C ASP A 183 -14.58 9.60 -1.55
N ARG A 184 -14.18 8.88 -0.51
CA ARG A 184 -13.22 9.42 0.46
C ARG A 184 -11.84 9.45 -0.18
N VAL A 185 -11.32 10.65 -0.42
CA VAL A 185 -10.05 10.87 -1.12
C VAL A 185 -8.98 11.52 -0.24
N ALA A 186 -7.72 11.23 -0.56
CA ALA A 186 -6.54 11.87 -0.03
C ALA A 186 -5.60 12.35 -1.14
N ASP A 187 -4.95 13.49 -0.96
CA ASP A 187 -3.94 14.02 -1.89
C ASP A 187 -2.68 14.44 -1.13
N VAL A 188 -1.54 14.39 -1.80
CA VAL A 188 -0.26 14.82 -1.24
C VAL A 188 0.01 16.24 -1.68
N PHE A 189 0.03 17.15 -0.71
CA PHE A 189 0.26 18.58 -0.90
C PHE A 189 1.72 18.94 -0.63
N PRO A 190 2.22 20.08 -1.14
CA PRO A 190 3.54 20.59 -0.77
C PRO A 190 3.74 20.71 0.74
N ASP A 191 2.75 21.26 1.45
CA ASP A 191 2.74 21.55 2.89
C ASP A 191 1.32 21.79 3.42
N ASP A 192 1.19 22.01 4.73
CA ASP A 192 -0.09 22.27 5.39
C ASP A 192 -0.75 23.59 5.01
N ASP A 193 0.02 24.58 4.56
CA ASP A 193 -0.52 25.87 4.13
C ASP A 193 -1.28 25.69 2.81
N ALA A 194 -0.71 24.92 1.89
CA ALA A 194 -1.39 24.52 0.65
C ALA A 194 -2.65 23.68 0.92
N ILE A 195 -2.63 22.79 1.93
CA ILE A 195 -3.82 22.03 2.34
C ILE A 195 -4.93 22.97 2.79
N ARG A 196 -4.62 23.94 3.67
CA ARG A 196 -5.60 24.90 4.18
C ARG A 196 -6.13 25.81 3.08
N ALA A 197 -5.26 26.29 2.19
CA ALA A 197 -5.63 27.14 1.06
C ALA A 197 -6.59 26.42 0.09
N ALA A 198 -6.45 25.10 -0.08
CA ALA A 198 -7.35 24.29 -0.89
C ALA A 198 -8.68 23.97 -0.20
N GLY A 199 -8.84 24.28 1.09
CA GLY A 199 -10.01 23.87 1.89
C GLY A 199 -10.02 22.39 2.26
N TRP A 200 -8.86 21.72 2.25
CA TRP A 200 -8.71 20.30 2.60
C TRP A 200 -8.33 20.15 4.07
N HIS A 201 -8.43 18.93 4.59
CA HIS A 201 -8.18 18.64 6.00
C HIS A 201 -6.88 17.85 6.20
N SER A 202 -5.90 18.44 6.87
CA SER A 202 -4.62 17.79 7.12
C SER A 202 -4.77 16.59 8.06
N GLN A 203 -4.12 15.47 7.70
CA GLN A 203 -4.02 14.29 8.57
C GLN A 203 -2.77 14.30 9.47
N ASP A 204 -1.88 15.29 9.37
CA ASP A 204 -0.53 15.26 9.98
C ASP A 204 -0.51 14.96 11.50
N ARG A 205 -1.57 15.36 12.22
CA ARG A 205 -1.68 15.15 13.66
C ARG A 205 -1.94 13.69 14.07
N SER A 206 -2.48 12.87 13.16
CA SER A 206 -2.77 11.45 13.39
C SER A 206 -3.11 10.76 12.07
N ASP A 207 -2.44 9.64 11.77
CA ASP A 207 -2.68 8.90 10.52
C ASP A 207 -4.13 8.37 10.43
N LEU A 208 -4.82 8.21 11.57
CA LEU A 208 -6.24 7.82 11.61
C LEU A 208 -7.18 8.91 11.07
N LEU A 209 -6.76 10.18 11.04
CA LEU A 209 -7.56 11.26 10.45
C LEU A 209 -7.82 11.01 8.96
N ALA A 210 -6.98 10.21 8.31
CA ALA A 210 -7.21 9.81 6.93
C ALA A 210 -8.46 8.95 6.73
N VAL A 211 -9.02 8.32 7.76
CA VAL A 211 -10.25 7.51 7.68
C VAL A 211 -11.33 7.86 8.72
N LEU A 212 -10.97 8.58 9.78
CA LEU A 212 -11.88 9.03 10.84
C LEU A 212 -12.13 10.53 10.83
N GLY A 213 -11.22 11.31 10.24
CA GLY A 213 -11.32 12.76 10.17
C GLY A 213 -12.25 13.25 9.05
N PRO A 214 -12.42 14.58 8.94
CA PRO A 214 -13.13 15.17 7.81
C PRO A 214 -12.43 14.88 6.47
N ALA A 215 -13.17 14.95 5.38
CA ALA A 215 -12.70 14.72 4.01
C ALA A 215 -13.10 15.91 3.12
N PRO A 216 -12.32 16.22 2.06
CA PRO A 216 -11.17 15.48 1.56
C PRO A 216 -9.88 15.66 2.39
N VAL A 217 -8.99 14.66 2.34
CA VAL A 217 -7.81 14.56 3.23
C VAL A 217 -6.55 15.10 2.55
N GLY A 218 -5.89 16.07 3.20
CA GLY A 218 -4.57 16.54 2.79
C GLY A 218 -3.44 15.82 3.53
N ILE A 219 -2.42 15.39 2.79
CA ILE A 219 -1.19 14.81 3.35
C ILE A 219 -0.03 15.76 3.02
N PRO A 220 0.63 16.38 4.01
CA PRO A 220 1.78 17.22 3.72
C PRO A 220 2.94 16.37 3.19
N SER A 221 3.63 16.86 2.16
CA SER A 221 4.76 16.14 1.59
C SER A 221 5.89 16.00 2.60
N ASN A 222 6.41 14.79 2.73
CA ASN A 222 7.64 14.51 3.45
C ASN A 222 8.76 15.48 3.02
N ARG A 223 9.58 15.95 3.98
CA ARG A 223 10.69 16.90 3.76
C ARG A 223 11.88 16.26 3.04
N ILE A 224 11.65 15.73 1.84
CA ILE A 224 12.66 15.07 1.00
C ILE A 224 12.96 15.99 -0.19
N PRO A 225 14.10 16.73 -0.20
CA PRO A 225 14.33 17.83 -1.14
C PRO A 225 14.17 17.46 -2.62
N ARG A 226 14.70 16.29 -3.01
CA ARG A 226 14.59 15.82 -4.40
C ARG A 226 13.15 15.47 -4.82
N PHE A 227 12.30 15.06 -3.88
CA PHE A 227 10.89 14.75 -4.17
C PHE A 227 10.07 16.04 -4.24
N ARG A 228 10.30 16.99 -3.32
CA ARG A 228 9.69 18.34 -3.37
C ARG A 228 10.05 19.08 -4.66
N ARG A 229 11.32 19.01 -5.11
CA ARG A 229 11.72 19.55 -6.42
C ARG A 229 10.98 18.90 -7.59
N ARG A 230 10.71 17.59 -7.54
CA ARG A 230 9.92 16.89 -8.57
C ARG A 230 8.45 17.31 -8.55
N MET A 231 7.87 17.48 -7.36
CA MET A 231 6.51 17.99 -7.21
C MET A 231 6.38 19.41 -7.77
N ALA A 232 7.42 20.24 -7.63
CA ALA A 232 7.46 21.60 -8.18
C ALA A 232 6.22 22.43 -7.77
N GLY A 233 5.85 22.37 -6.50
CA GLY A 233 4.70 23.08 -5.93
C GLY A 233 3.32 22.46 -6.20
N ARG A 234 3.23 21.42 -7.04
CA ARG A 234 1.97 20.73 -7.35
C ARG A 234 1.60 19.71 -6.28
N THR A 235 0.31 19.42 -6.17
CA THR A 235 -0.17 18.20 -5.50
C THR A 235 0.10 16.96 -6.35
N PHE A 236 -0.10 15.77 -5.77
CA PHE A 236 -0.02 14.52 -6.55
C PHE A 236 -1.16 14.41 -7.56
N ARG A 237 -2.38 14.84 -7.21
CA ARG A 237 -3.52 14.90 -8.14
C ARG A 237 -3.22 15.80 -9.34
N GLU A 238 -2.74 17.01 -9.10
CA GLU A 238 -2.39 17.97 -10.17
C GLU A 238 -1.29 17.41 -11.07
N TRP A 239 -0.22 16.89 -10.48
CA TRP A 239 0.88 16.31 -11.23
C TRP A 239 0.43 15.09 -12.05
N GLN A 240 -0.44 14.24 -11.51
CA GLN A 240 -0.97 13.09 -12.24
C GLN A 240 -1.85 13.54 -13.43
N ALA A 241 -2.76 14.49 -13.20
CA ALA A 241 -3.62 15.03 -14.26
C ALA A 241 -2.79 15.63 -15.41
N GLU A 242 -1.72 16.37 -15.11
CA GLU A 242 -0.79 16.87 -16.13
C GLU A 242 -0.11 15.76 -16.92
N GLN A 243 0.33 14.68 -16.25
CA GLN A 243 0.96 13.54 -16.94
C GLN A 243 -0.03 12.83 -17.86
N ASP A 244 -1.27 12.65 -17.42
CA ASP A 244 -2.29 11.99 -18.21
C ASP A 244 -2.72 12.85 -19.40
N ALA A 245 -2.86 14.18 -19.24
CA ALA A 245 -3.08 15.10 -20.34
C ALA A 245 -1.94 15.05 -21.38
N ARG A 246 -0.68 15.03 -20.94
CA ARG A 246 0.48 14.88 -21.84
C ARG A 246 0.48 13.55 -22.58
N ARG A 247 0.09 12.46 -21.91
CA ARG A 247 -0.03 11.13 -22.54
C ARG A 247 -1.15 11.08 -23.57
N ALA A 248 -2.30 11.69 -23.27
CA ALA A 248 -3.42 11.78 -24.20
C ALA A 248 -3.03 12.58 -25.45
N ALA A 249 -2.39 13.75 -25.28
CA ALA A 249 -1.92 14.57 -26.39
C ALA A 249 -0.93 13.82 -27.32
N ARG A 250 -0.04 13.00 -26.76
CA ARG A 250 0.89 12.16 -27.55
C ARG A 250 0.23 11.01 -28.30
N ARG A 251 -0.96 10.59 -27.88
CA ARG A 251 -1.72 9.48 -28.49
C ARG A 251 -2.73 9.96 -29.52
N ALA A 252 -3.04 11.25 -29.55
CA ALA A 252 -3.86 11.82 -30.61
C ALA A 252 -3.11 11.68 -31.94
N PRO A 253 -3.73 11.13 -33.00
CA PRO A 253 -3.08 11.04 -34.30
C PRO A 253 -2.73 12.46 -34.77
N THR A 254 -1.50 12.66 -35.21
CA THR A 254 -1.16 13.80 -36.08
C THR A 254 -2.02 13.67 -37.32
N GLY A 255 -2.93 14.63 -37.52
CA GLY A 255 -3.81 14.69 -38.68
C GLY A 255 -3.07 14.75 -40.01
#